data_AF-A0A1U7MQP0-F1
#
_entry.id   AF-A0A1U7MQP0-F1
#
_cell.length_a   1.000
_cell.length_b   1.000
_cell.length_c   1.000
_cell.angle_alpha   90.00
_cell.angle_beta   90.00
_cell.angle_gamma   90.00
#
_symmetry.space_group_name_H-M   'P 1'
#
loop_
_entity.id
_entity.type
_entity.pdbx_description
1 polymer ?
#
loop_
_entity_poly.entity_id
_entity_poly.type
_entity_poly.pdbx_seq_one_letter_code
_entity_poly.pdbx_strand_id
1 'polypeptide(L)'
;MWTTELTARQKANVLLAVAALLAAILATGLLLQEHGPGNMGTGFLQGAGVALVAAAVTLWRVTRRPERTTTFERAFTQTGDERDDSVLTRALAVLGLTAPLLTTAAVVVIGLGAETMMALFFLLVGQIAVGAVAFAFIARRS
;
A
#
# COMPACT_ATOMS: atom_id res chain seq x y z
N MET A 1 9.89 -3.01 33.07
CA MET A 1 10.05 -4.33 32.41
C MET A 1 8.80 -4.55 31.56
N TRP A 2 8.83 -4.14 30.29
CA TRP A 2 7.71 -4.34 29.36
C TRP A 2 7.80 -5.78 28.86
N THR A 3 6.85 -6.63 29.19
CA THR A 3 6.78 -7.98 28.64
C THR A 3 6.26 -7.89 27.21
N THR A 4 7.16 -7.87 26.23
CA THR A 4 6.90 -7.93 24.78
C THR A 4 6.41 -9.32 24.33
N GLU A 5 5.73 -10.05 25.20
CA GLU A 5 5.16 -11.37 24.91
C GLU A 5 3.71 -11.19 24.48
N LEU A 6 3.46 -11.30 23.17
CA LEU A 6 2.09 -11.41 22.66
C LEU A 6 1.42 -12.62 23.31
N THR A 7 0.22 -12.41 23.85
CA THR A 7 -0.61 -13.51 24.37
C THR A 7 -0.87 -14.54 23.26
N ALA A 8 -1.10 -15.81 23.63
CA ALA A 8 -1.40 -16.87 22.66
C ALA A 8 -2.57 -16.49 21.73
N ARG A 9 -3.58 -15.81 22.27
CA ARG A 9 -4.73 -15.29 21.50
C ARG A 9 -4.33 -14.20 20.49
N GLN A 10 -3.44 -13.27 20.87
CA GLN A 10 -2.93 -12.25 19.96
C GLN A 10 -2.06 -12.87 18.85
N LYS A 11 -1.19 -13.83 19.19
CA LYS A 11 -0.40 -14.59 18.19
C LYS A 11 -1.31 -15.31 17.20
N ALA A 12 -2.36 -15.98 17.69
CA ALA A 12 -3.35 -16.64 16.84
C ALA A 12 -4.09 -15.66 15.92
N ASN A 13 -4.51 -14.51 16.44
CA ASN A 13 -5.19 -13.48 15.64
C ASN A 13 -4.29 -12.91 14.53
N VAL A 14 -3.01 -12.65 14.84
CA VAL A 14 -2.04 -12.16 13.84
C VAL A 14 -1.81 -13.22 12.76
N LEU A 15 -1.62 -14.49 13.15
CA LEU A 15 -1.46 -15.58 12.19
C LEU A 15 -2.69 -15.76 11.30
N LEU A 16 -3.88 -15.65 11.89
CA LEU A 16 -5.14 -15.74 11.14
C LEU A 16 -5.27 -14.58 10.15
N ALA A 17 -4.94 -13.35 10.55
CA ALA A 17 -4.96 -12.19 9.66
C ALA A 17 -3.97 -12.35 8.50
N VAL A 18 -2.75 -12.82 8.76
CA VAL A 18 -1.75 -13.10 7.71
C VAL A 18 -2.21 -14.21 6.78
N ALA A 19 -2.76 -15.29 7.31
CA ALA A 19 -3.28 -16.40 6.51
C ALA A 19 -4.46 -15.96 5.63
N ALA A 20 -5.38 -15.16 6.18
CA ALA A 20 -6.50 -14.60 5.43
C ALA A 20 -6.03 -13.67 4.31
N LEU A 21 -5.04 -12.82 4.57
CA LEU A 21 -4.43 -11.95 3.56
C LEU A 21 -3.78 -12.76 2.43
N LEU A 22 -2.99 -13.78 2.77
CA LEU A 22 -2.35 -14.66 1.78
C LEU A 22 -3.39 -15.43 0.97
N ALA A 23 -4.44 -15.95 1.62
CA ALA A 23 -5.53 -16.63 0.93
C ALA A 23 -6.26 -15.69 -0.04
N ALA A 24 -6.51 -14.44 0.36
CA ALA A 24 -7.11 -13.44 -0.51
C ALA A 24 -6.22 -13.13 -1.72
N ILE A 25 -4.92 -12.89 -1.51
CA ILE A 25 -3.96 -12.64 -2.60
C ILE A 25 -3.92 -13.82 -3.57
N LEU A 26 -3.80 -15.05 -3.06
CA LEU A 26 -3.74 -16.23 -3.92
C LEU A 26 -5.05 -16.46 -4.66
N ALA A 27 -6.19 -16.36 -3.99
CA ALA A 27 -7.50 -16.52 -4.62
C ALA A 27 -7.71 -15.48 -5.73
N THR A 28 -7.42 -14.19 -5.46
CA THR A 28 -7.52 -13.14 -6.47
C THR A 28 -6.52 -13.36 -7.62
N GLY A 29 -5.28 -13.75 -7.33
CA GLY A 29 -4.28 -14.01 -8.34
C GLY A 29 -4.65 -15.18 -9.26
N LEU A 30 -5.16 -16.27 -8.70
CA LEU A 30 -5.64 -17.42 -9.46
C LEU A 30 -6.87 -17.08 -10.30
N LEU A 31 -7.83 -16.33 -9.74
CA LEU A 31 -8.99 -15.84 -10.49
C LEU A 31 -8.57 -14.96 -11.66
N LEU A 32 -7.60 -14.05 -11.45
CA LEU A 32 -7.05 -13.21 -12.51
C LEU A 32 -6.22 -13.99 -13.53
N GLN A 33 -5.68 -15.14 -13.16
CA GLN A 33 -4.96 -16.01 -14.09
C GLN A 33 -5.92 -16.81 -14.97
N GLU A 34 -7.08 -17.21 -14.44
CA GLU A 34 -8.10 -17.97 -15.15
C GLU A 34 -9.03 -17.07 -16.00
N HIS A 35 -9.44 -15.92 -15.46
CA HIS A 35 -10.46 -15.04 -16.05
C HIS A 35 -9.91 -13.69 -16.53
N GLY A 36 -8.69 -13.33 -16.13
CA GLY A 36 -8.09 -12.05 -16.50
C GLY A 36 -7.48 -12.08 -17.90
N PRO A 37 -7.53 -10.96 -18.65
CA PRO A 37 -6.88 -10.88 -19.95
C PRO A 37 -5.35 -10.88 -19.81
N GLY A 38 -4.67 -11.57 -20.73
CA GLY A 38 -3.22 -11.56 -20.84
C GLY A 38 -2.50 -12.13 -19.61
N ASN A 39 -1.52 -11.39 -19.09
CA ASN A 39 -0.67 -11.79 -17.96
C ASN A 39 -1.08 -11.15 -16.62
N MET A 40 -2.34 -10.73 -16.47
CA MET A 40 -2.82 -10.01 -15.28
C MET A 40 -2.61 -10.79 -13.97
N GLY A 41 -2.91 -12.10 -13.94
CA GLY A 41 -2.70 -12.93 -12.74
C GLY A 41 -1.23 -12.96 -12.31
N THR A 42 -0.31 -13.16 -13.27
CA THR A 42 1.14 -13.14 -13.00
C THR A 42 1.61 -11.77 -12.53
N GLY A 43 1.18 -10.69 -13.19
CA GLY A 43 1.53 -9.33 -12.80
C GLY A 43 1.04 -8.97 -11.39
N PHE A 44 -0.20 -9.34 -11.05
CA PHE A 44 -0.76 -9.15 -9.72
C PHE A 44 0.04 -9.90 -8.65
N LEU A 45 0.32 -11.20 -8.86
CA LEU A 45 1.07 -12.02 -7.90
C LEU A 45 2.51 -11.52 -7.70
N GLN A 46 3.18 -11.09 -8.77
CA GLN A 46 4.50 -10.47 -8.68
C GLN A 46 4.46 -9.17 -7.87
N GLY A 47 3.51 -8.28 -8.17
CA GLY A 47 3.33 -7.03 -7.43
C GLY A 47 3.04 -7.27 -5.95
N ALA A 48 2.13 -8.20 -5.64
CA ALA A 48 1.81 -8.60 -4.28
C ALA A 48 3.03 -9.18 -3.54
N GLY A 49 3.82 -10.02 -4.21
CA GLY A 49 5.06 -10.56 -3.66
C GLY A 49 6.08 -9.46 -3.31
N VAL A 50 6.30 -8.50 -4.22
CA VAL A 50 7.18 -7.35 -3.96
C VAL A 50 6.67 -6.53 -2.78
N ALA A 51 5.37 -6.25 -2.73
CA ALA A 51 4.75 -5.49 -1.64
C ALA A 51 4.91 -6.19 -0.27
N LEU A 52 4.69 -7.51 -0.21
CA LEU A 52 4.87 -8.30 1.01
C LEU A 52 6.32 -8.29 1.49
N VAL A 53 7.27 -8.46 0.59
CA VAL A 53 8.71 -8.40 0.92
C VAL A 53 9.07 -7.00 1.44
N ALA A 54 8.62 -5.94 0.77
CA ALA A 54 8.87 -4.58 1.20
C ALA A 54 8.28 -4.29 2.60
N ALA A 55 7.05 -4.76 2.86
CA ALA A 55 6.42 -4.63 4.17
C ALA A 55 7.20 -5.40 5.25
N ALA A 56 7.61 -6.63 4.98
CA ALA A 56 8.41 -7.45 5.91
C ALA A 56 9.76 -6.81 6.22
N VAL A 57 10.48 -6.32 5.21
CA VAL A 57 11.76 -5.61 5.38
C VAL A 57 11.57 -4.34 6.19
N THR A 58 10.52 -3.57 5.93
CA THR A 58 10.21 -2.34 6.67
C THR A 58 9.94 -2.64 8.14
N LEU A 59 9.08 -3.60 8.43
CA LEU A 59 8.76 -4.02 9.80
C LEU A 59 10.01 -4.56 10.53
N TRP A 60 10.83 -5.35 9.84
CA TRP A 60 12.10 -5.84 10.38
C TRP A 60 13.07 -4.70 10.70
N ARG A 61 13.20 -3.71 9.81
CA ARG A 61 14.05 -2.54 10.05
C ARG A 61 13.56 -1.70 11.24
N VAL A 62 12.26 -1.45 11.33
CA VAL A 62 11.66 -0.69 12.43
C VAL A 62 11.87 -1.38 13.77
N THR A 63 11.71 -2.70 13.82
CA THR A 63 11.87 -3.48 15.05
C THR A 63 13.33 -3.67 15.46
N ARG A 64 14.27 -3.78 14.51
CA ARG A 64 15.70 -4.05 14.80
C ARG A 64 16.58 -2.82 14.91
N ARG A 65 16.26 -1.74 14.18
CA ARG A 65 17.08 -0.53 14.05
C ARG A 65 16.22 0.73 14.00
N PRO A 66 15.44 1.03 15.06
CA PRO A 66 14.54 2.17 15.10
C PRO A 66 15.26 3.50 14.83
N GLU A 67 16.53 3.64 15.22
CA GLU A 67 17.36 4.83 15.02
C GLU A 67 17.70 5.16 13.55
N ARG A 68 17.52 4.21 12.62
CA ARG A 68 17.75 4.41 11.17
C ARG A 68 16.46 4.38 10.34
N THR A 69 15.31 4.50 10.99
CA THR A 69 14.02 4.47 10.30
C THR A 69 13.65 5.83 9.73
N THR A 70 13.05 5.83 8.55
CA THR A 70 12.53 7.06 7.95
C THR A 70 11.19 7.44 8.58
N THR A 71 10.81 8.72 8.49
CA THR A 71 9.47 9.21 8.90
C THR A 71 8.34 8.40 8.29
N PHE A 72 8.45 8.04 6.99
CA PHE A 72 7.45 7.20 6.34
C PHE A 72 7.38 5.80 6.95
N GLU A 73 8.52 5.16 7.17
CA GLU A 73 8.57 3.82 7.78
C GLU A 73 7.91 3.83 9.15
N ARG A 74 8.21 4.83 10.00
CA ARG A 74 7.62 4.95 11.34
C ARG A 74 6.13 5.24 11.34
N ALA A 75 5.67 6.15 10.47
CA ALA A 75 4.23 6.46 10.33
C ALA A 75 3.46 5.24 9.81
N PHE A 76 4.02 4.54 8.81
CA PHE A 76 3.40 3.36 8.21
C PHE A 76 3.30 2.20 9.20
N THR A 77 4.29 2.02 10.08
CA THR A 77 4.27 0.99 11.13
C THR A 77 3.60 1.44 12.43
N GLN A 78 3.04 2.66 12.49
CA GLN A 78 2.46 3.25 13.72
C GLN A 78 3.42 3.25 14.91
N THR A 79 4.71 3.45 14.64
CA THR A 79 5.77 3.60 15.64
C THR A 79 6.34 5.02 15.65
N GLY A 80 5.70 5.96 14.94
CA GLY A 80 6.07 7.36 14.88
C GLY A 80 5.54 8.17 16.05
N ASP A 81 5.89 9.45 16.08
CA ASP A 81 5.26 10.42 16.98
C ASP A 81 3.94 10.94 16.37
N GLU A 82 3.21 11.77 17.11
CA GLU A 82 1.96 12.38 16.64
C GLU A 82 2.15 13.19 15.35
N ARG A 83 3.36 13.72 15.13
CA ARG A 83 3.71 14.46 13.92
C ARG A 83 3.75 13.53 12.71
N ASP A 84 4.46 12.42 12.79
CA ASP A 84 4.57 11.42 11.72
C ASP A 84 3.18 10.92 11.29
N ASP A 85 2.30 10.64 12.25
CA ASP A 85 0.92 10.20 12.00
C ASP A 85 0.07 11.29 11.35
N SER A 86 0.21 12.55 11.80
CA SER A 86 -0.51 13.68 11.20
C SER A 86 -0.10 13.92 9.74
N VAL A 87 1.18 13.73 9.41
CA VAL A 87 1.71 13.87 8.05
C VAL A 87 1.13 12.79 7.15
N LEU A 88 1.17 11.52 7.58
CA LEU A 88 0.61 10.41 6.81
C LEU A 88 -0.90 10.56 6.61
N THR A 89 -1.63 10.93 7.67
CA THR A 89 -3.09 11.12 7.60
C THR A 89 -3.47 12.20 6.60
N ARG A 90 -2.78 13.35 6.63
CA ARG A 90 -3.03 14.43 5.67
C ARG A 90 -2.66 14.02 4.24
N ALA A 91 -1.56 13.29 4.05
CA ALA A 91 -1.18 12.80 2.73
C ALA A 91 -2.22 11.80 2.17
N LEU A 92 -2.70 10.88 3.00
CA LEU A 92 -3.76 9.94 2.63
C LEU A 92 -5.09 10.65 2.36
N ALA A 93 -5.41 11.71 3.09
CA ALA A 93 -6.59 12.53 2.82
C ALA A 93 -6.50 13.21 1.45
N VAL A 94 -5.33 13.75 1.08
CA VAL A 94 -5.11 14.31 -0.27
C VAL A 94 -5.25 13.24 -1.34
N LEU A 95 -4.66 12.05 -1.14
CA LEU A 95 -4.82 10.93 -2.07
C LEU A 95 -6.29 10.50 -2.19
N GLY A 96 -7.00 10.40 -1.06
CA GLY A 96 -8.41 10.01 -1.02
C GLY A 96 -9.32 11.01 -1.73
N LEU A 97 -9.07 12.32 -1.59
CA LEU A 97 -9.83 13.35 -2.29
C LEU A 97 -9.53 13.41 -3.80
N THR A 98 -8.30 13.10 -4.19
CA THR A 98 -7.87 13.14 -5.60
C THR A 98 -8.18 11.85 -6.37
N ALA A 99 -8.25 10.71 -5.68
CA ALA A 99 -8.53 9.40 -6.29
C ALA A 99 -9.82 9.36 -7.13
N PRO A 100 -10.98 9.88 -6.68
CA PRO A 100 -12.20 9.92 -7.50
C PRO A 100 -12.00 10.74 -8.77
N LEU A 101 -11.33 11.90 -8.67
CA LEU A 101 -11.09 12.78 -9.81
C LEU A 101 -10.18 12.12 -10.85
N LEU A 102 -9.10 11.48 -10.42
CA LEU A 102 -8.21 10.72 -11.30
C LEU A 102 -8.94 9.54 -11.94
N THR A 103 -9.81 8.87 -11.19
CA THR A 103 -10.60 7.74 -11.69
C THR A 103 -11.61 8.21 -12.73
N THR A 104 -12.31 9.32 -12.48
CA THR A 104 -13.21 9.96 -13.46
C THR A 104 -12.44 10.37 -14.71
N ALA A 105 -11.25 10.96 -14.57
CA ALA A 105 -10.41 11.31 -15.72
C ALA A 105 -10.02 10.08 -16.54
N ALA A 106 -9.63 8.97 -15.89
CA ALA A 106 -9.31 7.72 -16.58
C ALA A 106 -10.53 7.17 -17.35
N VAL A 107 -11.72 7.19 -16.74
CA VAL A 107 -12.97 6.76 -17.41
C VAL A 107 -13.27 7.62 -18.64
N VAL A 108 -13.12 8.94 -18.55
CA VAL A 108 -13.32 9.85 -19.68
C VAL A 108 -12.32 9.54 -20.80
N VAL A 109 -11.04 9.38 -20.46
CA VAL A 109 -9.98 9.07 -21.44
C VAL A 109 -10.24 7.74 -22.15
N ILE A 110 -10.69 6.70 -21.42
CA ILE A 110 -11.12 5.43 -22.02
C ILE A 110 -12.33 5.64 -22.95
N GLY A 111 -13.33 6.42 -22.52
CA GLY A 111 -14.51 6.73 -23.33
C GLY A 111 -14.20 7.50 -24.62
N LEU A 112 -13.11 8.26 -24.64
CA LEU A 112 -12.59 8.95 -25.83
C LEU A 112 -11.76 8.04 -26.76
N GLY A 113 -11.65 6.75 -26.45
CA GLY A 113 -10.98 5.76 -27.30
C GLY A 113 -9.52 5.49 -26.94
N ALA A 114 -9.03 5.94 -25.78
CA ALA A 114 -7.70 5.56 -25.32
C ALA A 114 -7.63 4.07 -24.96
N GLU A 115 -6.45 3.48 -25.09
CA GLU A 115 -6.21 2.09 -24.70
C GLU A 115 -6.45 1.90 -23.19
N THR A 116 -7.40 1.02 -22.84
CA THR A 116 -7.80 0.77 -21.45
C THR A 116 -6.64 0.38 -20.54
N MET A 117 -5.75 -0.51 -21.00
CA MET A 117 -4.60 -0.95 -20.19
C MET A 117 -3.66 0.22 -19.89
N MET A 118 -3.41 1.08 -20.87
CA MET A 118 -2.56 2.25 -20.70
C MET A 118 -3.21 3.28 -19.75
N ALA A 119 -4.52 3.52 -19.88
CA ALA A 119 -5.26 4.41 -19.00
C ALA A 119 -5.25 3.92 -17.53
N LEU A 120 -5.46 2.62 -17.30
CA LEU A 120 -5.40 2.04 -15.96
C LEU A 120 -3.98 2.04 -15.37
N PHE A 121 -2.96 1.82 -16.20
CA PHE A 121 -1.57 1.94 -15.78
C PHE A 121 -1.25 3.37 -15.31
N PHE A 122 -1.61 4.39 -16.11
CA PHE A 122 -1.40 5.78 -15.72
C PHE A 122 -2.25 6.21 -14.52
N LEU A 123 -3.46 5.67 -14.37
CA LEU A 123 -4.26 5.88 -13.17
C LEU A 123 -3.53 5.38 -11.92
N LEU A 124 -3.00 4.15 -11.95
CA LEU A 124 -2.26 3.56 -10.84
C LEU A 124 -1.01 4.37 -10.52
N VAL A 125 -0.18 4.66 -11.52
CA VAL A 125 1.05 5.44 -11.34
C VAL A 125 0.73 6.85 -10.84
N GLY A 126 -0.33 7.47 -11.36
CA GLY A 126 -0.81 8.78 -10.93
C GLY A 126 -1.24 8.80 -9.47
N GLN A 127 -1.98 7.79 -9.01
CA GLN A 127 -2.37 7.66 -7.60
C GLN A 127 -1.14 7.51 -6.69
N ILE A 128 -0.19 6.66 -7.06
CA ILE A 128 1.06 6.49 -6.30
C ILE A 128 1.84 7.81 -6.26
N ALA A 129 1.98 8.48 -7.40
CA ALA A 129 2.70 9.75 -7.50
C ALA A 129 2.04 10.85 -6.66
N VAL A 130 0.72 10.98 -6.68
CA VAL A 130 -0.01 11.95 -5.86
C VAL A 130 0.20 11.67 -4.37
N GLY A 131 0.10 10.41 -3.93
CA GLY A 131 0.39 10.04 -2.56
C GLY A 131 1.82 10.40 -2.14
N ALA A 132 2.81 10.04 -2.96
CA ALA A 132 4.22 10.31 -2.69
C ALA A 132 4.54 11.81 -2.66
N VAL A 133 4.02 12.58 -3.61
CA VAL A 133 4.22 14.04 -3.69
C VAL A 133 3.53 14.73 -2.53
N ALA A 134 2.29 14.35 -2.20
CA ALA A 134 1.56 14.91 -1.06
C ALA A 134 2.32 14.65 0.24
N PHE A 135 2.78 13.41 0.46
CA PHE A 135 3.58 13.07 1.63
C PHE A 135 4.87 13.89 1.69
N ALA A 136 5.66 13.92 0.62
CA ALA A 136 6.92 14.65 0.57
C ALA A 136 6.72 16.17 0.79
N PHE A 137 5.67 16.75 0.21
CA PHE A 137 5.37 18.16 0.36
C PHE A 137 4.93 18.53 1.78
N ILE A 138 4.05 17.73 2.39
CA ILE A 138 3.57 17.95 3.75
C ILE A 138 4.73 17.73 4.74
N ALA A 139 5.50 16.66 4.58
CA ALA A 139 6.66 16.37 5.43
C ALA A 139 7.74 17.47 5.39
N ARG A 140 7.88 18.19 4.27
CA ARG A 140 8.81 19.34 4.15
C ARG A 140 8.31 20.62 4.81
N ARG A 141 7.00 20.75 5.02
CA ARG A 141 6.37 21.98 5.55
C ARG A 141 6.02 21.91 7.03
N SER A 142 5.78 20.72 7.55
CA SER A 142 5.64 20.43 8.98
C SER A 142 6.99 20.44 9.65
#